data_AF-A0A0U3I5T0-F1
#
_entry.id   AF-A0A0U3I5T0-F1
#
_cell.length_a   1.000
_cell.length_b   1.000
_cell.length_c   1.000
_cell.angle_alpha   90.00
_cell.angle_beta   90.00
_cell.angle_gamma   90.00
#
_symmetry.space_group_name_H-M   'P 1'
#
loop_
_entity.id
_entity.type
_entity.pdbx_description
1 polymer ?
#
loop_
_entity_poly.entity_id
_entity_poly.type
_entity_poly.pdbx_seq_one_letter_code
_entity_poly.pdbx_strand_id
1 'polypeptide(L)'
;MHPFPTPTPRRAPARTGRWAVPVAAVLLLAGCADPGPGGSGRTGAAPGPSSSAPVPTATAPADGRWGSYGGRAEACAAVADHVLTLSVLPSSLSVTGRVEDVQQVEDQVADLVEAAPEELVADLARIQLTVDSYGEDLAAGQSATAAPDGPRARFDRRALEDSLGSLRRWLADACADDGG
;
A
#
# COMPACT_ATOMS: atom_id res chain seq x y z
N MET A 1 35.53 -39.82 -5.30
CA MET A 1 35.30 -39.26 -6.65
C MET A 1 33.95 -39.79 -7.13
N HIS A 2 32.88 -39.04 -6.96
CA HIS A 2 31.53 -39.40 -7.42
C HIS A 2 31.16 -38.49 -8.60
N PRO A 3 30.73 -39.02 -9.75
CA PRO A 3 30.32 -38.20 -10.88
C PRO A 3 28.94 -37.60 -10.60
N PHE A 4 28.84 -36.27 -10.70
CA PHE A 4 27.57 -35.54 -10.66
C PHE A 4 26.81 -35.72 -11.98
N PRO A 5 25.50 -36.02 -11.95
CA PRO A 5 24.68 -36.12 -13.16
C PRO A 5 24.43 -34.75 -13.78
N THR A 6 24.57 -34.67 -15.11
CA THR A 6 24.28 -33.49 -15.94
C THR A 6 22.76 -33.25 -16.07
N PRO A 7 22.29 -31.99 -16.01
CA PRO A 7 20.87 -31.68 -16.21
C PRO A 7 20.49 -31.66 -17.69
N THR A 8 19.45 -32.42 -18.05
CA THR A 8 18.81 -32.46 -19.37
C THR A 8 17.91 -31.22 -19.59
N PRO A 9 17.90 -30.59 -20.78
CA PRO A 9 17.03 -29.45 -21.05
C PRO A 9 15.55 -29.85 -21.16
N ARG A 10 14.68 -29.21 -20.37
CA ARG A 10 13.21 -29.31 -20.51
C ARG A 10 12.71 -28.33 -21.58
N ARG A 11 12.04 -28.87 -22.59
CA ARG A 11 11.30 -28.14 -23.62
C ARG A 11 10.09 -27.42 -23.03
N ALA A 12 9.89 -26.18 -23.44
CA ALA A 12 8.71 -25.37 -23.16
C ALA A 12 7.50 -25.83 -24.00
N PRO A 13 6.27 -25.77 -23.47
CA PRO A 13 5.08 -25.65 -24.27
C PRO A 13 4.66 -24.17 -24.39
N ALA A 14 4.56 -23.70 -25.63
CA ALA A 14 3.83 -22.50 -25.99
C ALA A 14 2.34 -22.69 -25.66
N ARG A 15 1.75 -21.76 -24.91
CA ARG A 15 0.30 -21.62 -24.80
C ARG A 15 -0.10 -20.19 -25.12
N THR A 16 -0.41 -19.99 -26.39
CA THR A 16 -1.26 -18.92 -26.90
C THR A 16 -2.65 -19.06 -26.30
N GLY A 17 -3.05 -18.09 -25.48
CA GLY A 17 -4.42 -17.92 -24.98
C GLY A 17 -4.86 -16.49 -25.22
N ARG A 18 -5.45 -16.23 -26.39
CA ARG A 18 -6.14 -14.99 -26.72
C ARG A 18 -7.44 -14.96 -25.92
N TRP A 19 -7.59 -13.99 -25.01
CA TRP A 19 -8.88 -13.65 -24.43
C TRP A 19 -9.22 -12.22 -24.87
N ALA A 20 -10.24 -12.11 -25.70
CA ALA A 20 -10.85 -10.85 -26.08
C ALA A 20 -11.78 -10.43 -24.94
N VAL A 21 -11.56 -9.23 -24.39
CA VAL A 21 -12.44 -8.60 -23.39
C VAL A 21 -13.24 -7.52 -24.12
N PRO A 22 -14.56 -7.67 -24.31
CA PRO A 22 -15.41 -6.57 -24.73
C PRO A 22 -15.81 -5.77 -23.48
N VAL A 23 -15.27 -4.56 -23.31
CA VAL A 23 -15.85 -3.58 -22.36
C VAL A 23 -16.68 -2.59 -23.17
N ALA A 24 -17.99 -2.81 -23.11
CA ALA A 24 -19.00 -1.88 -23.58
C ALA A 24 -19.55 -1.07 -22.39
N ALA A 25 -19.96 0.15 -22.71
CA ALA A 25 -20.88 1.04 -21.98
C ALA A 25 -20.31 1.85 -20.80
N VAL A 26 -19.94 3.08 -21.15
CA VAL A 26 -19.89 4.28 -20.29
C VAL A 26 -21.31 4.89 -20.24
N LEU A 27 -21.61 5.62 -19.15
CA LEU A 27 -22.72 6.58 -18.90
C LEU A 27 -23.98 5.91 -18.31
N LEU A 28 -24.60 6.35 -17.20
CA LEU A 28 -24.81 7.70 -16.67
C LEU A 28 -24.92 7.70 -15.13
N LEU A 29 -24.33 8.71 -14.48
CA LEU A 29 -24.59 9.08 -13.09
C LEU A 29 -26.05 9.57 -12.95
N ALA A 30 -26.88 8.84 -12.21
CA ALA A 30 -28.17 9.35 -11.73
C ALA A 30 -27.92 10.28 -10.52
N GLY A 31 -28.46 11.49 -10.63
CA GLY A 31 -28.19 12.62 -9.74
C GLY A 31 -28.83 12.52 -8.35
N CYS A 32 -28.17 13.19 -7.42
CA CYS A 32 -28.61 13.43 -6.05
C CYS A 32 -29.58 14.62 -5.96
N ALA A 33 -30.55 14.45 -5.05
CA ALA A 33 -31.10 15.41 -4.09
C ALA A 33 -31.93 16.63 -4.58
N ASP A 34 -33.21 16.57 -4.23
CA ASP A 34 -34.08 17.71 -3.92
C ASP A 34 -33.82 18.17 -2.46
N PRO A 35 -33.66 19.48 -2.22
CA PRO A 35 -34.51 20.11 -1.21
C PRO A 35 -35.02 21.53 -1.57
N GLY A 36 -36.24 21.81 -1.11
CA GLY A 36 -37.03 23.03 -1.34
C GLY A 36 -36.56 24.35 -0.71
N PRO A 37 -37.42 25.40 -0.74
CA PRO A 37 -37.02 26.80 -0.80
C PRO A 37 -36.94 27.49 0.57
N GLY A 38 -35.92 28.33 0.77
CA GLY A 38 -35.87 29.25 1.90
C GLY A 38 -34.69 30.21 1.89
N GLY A 39 -34.98 31.53 1.89
CA GLY A 39 -34.20 32.50 2.67
C GLY A 39 -33.00 33.21 2.03
N SER A 40 -33.28 34.41 1.49
CA SER A 40 -32.48 35.66 1.51
C SER A 40 -31.07 35.70 2.14
N GLY A 41 -30.09 36.28 1.42
CA GLY A 41 -28.96 36.98 2.07
C GLY A 41 -27.63 37.10 1.31
N ARG A 42 -27.44 38.24 0.63
CA ARG A 42 -26.21 39.05 0.49
C ARG A 42 -24.78 38.42 0.45
N THR A 43 -24.10 38.73 -0.67
CA THR A 43 -22.69 39.19 -0.83
C THR A 43 -21.52 38.40 -0.24
N GLY A 44 -20.61 38.00 -1.14
CA GLY A 44 -19.17 38.21 -0.96
C GLY A 44 -18.29 36.97 -0.77
N ALA A 45 -17.17 36.97 -1.49
CA ALA A 45 -15.98 36.10 -1.40
C ALA A 45 -16.05 34.71 -2.06
N ALA A 46 -15.17 34.53 -3.04
CA ALA A 46 -14.81 33.24 -3.61
C ALA A 46 -14.06 32.39 -2.56
N PRO A 47 -14.38 31.09 -2.41
CA PRO A 47 -13.50 30.12 -1.78
C PRO A 47 -12.75 29.32 -2.86
N GLY A 48 -11.43 29.22 -2.72
CA GLY A 48 -10.60 28.29 -3.49
C GLY A 48 -10.92 26.82 -3.20
N PRO A 49 -10.33 25.88 -3.95
CA PRO A 49 -10.57 24.45 -3.73
C PRO A 49 -9.97 24.03 -2.38
N SER A 50 -10.82 23.92 -1.36
CA SER A 50 -10.48 23.17 -0.15
C SER A 50 -10.59 21.69 -0.49
N SER A 51 -9.45 21.06 -0.77
CA SER A 51 -9.32 19.60 -0.65
C SER A 51 -9.41 19.26 0.82
N SER A 52 -10.62 18.99 1.29
CA SER A 52 -10.81 18.31 2.57
C SER A 52 -10.62 16.83 2.29
N ALA A 53 -9.50 16.27 2.75
CA ALA A 53 -9.36 14.83 2.89
C ALA A 53 -10.51 14.32 3.78
N PRO A 54 -11.18 13.19 3.45
CA PRO A 54 -12.19 12.64 4.34
C PRO A 54 -11.52 12.21 5.64
N VAL A 55 -11.88 12.86 6.75
CA VAL A 55 -11.60 12.40 8.10
C VAL A 55 -12.47 11.15 8.33
N PRO A 56 -11.93 10.00 8.74
CA PRO A 56 -12.74 8.81 8.96
C PRO A 56 -13.73 9.10 10.10
N THR A 57 -15.01 9.19 9.74
CA THR A 57 -16.10 9.30 10.70
C THR A 57 -16.44 7.89 11.16
N ALA A 58 -15.87 7.47 12.29
CA ALA A 58 -16.16 6.18 12.91
C ALA A 58 -17.65 6.10 13.27
N THR A 59 -18.44 5.38 12.47
CA THR A 59 -19.85 5.09 12.75
C THR A 59 -20.14 3.61 12.48
N ALA A 60 -19.58 2.75 13.32
CA ALA A 60 -20.07 1.40 13.61
C ALA A 60 -19.26 0.85 14.80
N PRO A 61 -19.85 -0.01 15.65
CA PRO A 61 -19.08 -0.68 16.70
C PRO A 61 -18.01 -1.53 16.03
N ALA A 62 -16.74 -1.21 16.28
CA ALA A 62 -15.62 -2.02 15.82
C ALA A 62 -15.74 -3.39 16.50
N ASP A 63 -16.05 -4.45 15.75
CA ASP A 63 -16.08 -5.83 16.24
C ASP A 63 -14.70 -6.37 16.66
N GLY A 64 -13.71 -5.49 16.90
CA GLY A 64 -12.31 -5.77 17.26
C GLY A 64 -11.50 -6.44 16.15
N ARG A 65 -12.16 -7.20 15.27
CA ARG A 65 -11.58 -7.93 14.14
C ARG A 65 -10.87 -7.03 13.13
N TRP A 66 -11.35 -5.80 12.99
CA TRP A 66 -10.85 -4.85 12.00
C TRP A 66 -9.89 -3.82 12.62
N GLY A 67 -9.29 -4.11 13.78
CA GLY A 67 -8.41 -3.16 14.45
C GLY A 67 -9.16 -1.88 14.85
N SER A 68 -8.58 -0.71 14.57
CA SER A 68 -9.19 0.59 14.87
C SER A 68 -10.17 1.08 13.78
N TYR A 69 -10.26 0.38 12.65
CA TYR A 69 -11.16 0.74 11.56
C TYR A 69 -12.64 0.56 11.97
N GLY A 70 -13.52 1.43 11.47
CA GLY A 70 -14.96 1.39 11.73
C GLY A 70 -15.65 0.16 11.16
N GLY A 71 -14.98 -0.62 10.30
CA GLY A 71 -15.45 -1.92 9.84
C GLY A 71 -14.65 -2.48 8.67
N ARG A 72 -15.14 -3.60 8.12
CA ARG A 72 -14.54 -4.33 7.00
C ARG A 72 -14.15 -3.45 5.82
N ALA A 73 -15.10 -2.68 5.30
CA ALA A 73 -14.88 -1.89 4.08
C ALA A 73 -13.77 -0.85 4.27
N GLU A 74 -13.73 -0.19 5.43
CA GLU A 74 -12.70 0.79 5.78
C GLU A 74 -11.32 0.12 5.94
N ALA A 75 -11.26 -1.00 6.67
CA ALA A 75 -10.02 -1.76 6.85
C ALA A 75 -9.45 -2.26 5.53
N CYS A 76 -10.31 -2.83 4.68
CA CYS A 76 -9.93 -3.34 3.37
C CYS A 76 -9.41 -2.23 2.45
N ALA A 77 -10.08 -1.07 2.43
CA ALA A 77 -9.65 0.07 1.63
C ALA A 77 -8.30 0.62 2.11
N ALA A 78 -8.14 0.82 3.43
CA ALA A 78 -6.90 1.32 4.02
C ALA A 78 -5.72 0.38 3.76
N VAL A 79 -5.87 -0.91 4.07
CA VAL A 79 -4.80 -1.90 3.85
C VAL A 79 -4.47 -2.04 2.36
N ALA A 80 -5.47 -2.00 1.46
CA ALA A 80 -5.23 -2.06 0.01
C ALA A 80 -4.45 -0.85 -0.51
N ASP A 81 -4.80 0.37 -0.07
CA ASP A 81 -4.07 1.59 -0.42
C ASP A 81 -2.60 1.50 0.02
N HIS A 82 -2.35 1.05 1.25
CA HIS A 82 -0.99 0.86 1.74
C HIS A 82 -0.22 -0.22 0.99
N VAL A 83 -0.84 -1.34 0.62
CA VAL A 83 -0.19 -2.36 -0.21
C VAL A 83 0.23 -1.78 -1.57
N LEU A 84 -0.57 -0.90 -2.16
CA LEU A 84 -0.22 -0.21 -3.41
C LEU A 84 0.97 0.75 -3.19
N THR A 85 0.90 1.60 -2.18
CA THR A 85 1.95 2.56 -1.82
C THR A 85 3.28 1.84 -1.54
N LEU A 86 3.26 0.77 -0.75
CA LEU A 86 4.45 -0.02 -0.43
C LEU A 86 4.96 -0.80 -1.65
N SER A 87 4.10 -1.19 -2.59
CA SER A 87 4.57 -1.92 -3.79
C SER A 87 5.42 -1.07 -4.73
N VAL A 88 5.25 0.25 -4.73
CA VAL A 88 6.01 1.18 -5.58
C VAL A 88 7.23 1.77 -4.86
N LEU A 89 7.31 1.61 -3.54
CA LEU A 89 8.35 2.16 -2.69
C LEU A 89 9.78 1.80 -3.13
N PRO A 90 10.12 0.54 -3.47
CA PRO A 90 11.50 0.21 -3.88
C PRO A 90 11.96 1.00 -5.10
N SER A 91 11.04 1.30 -6.01
CA SER A 91 11.32 2.12 -7.19
C SER A 91 11.49 3.58 -6.80
N SER A 92 10.59 4.12 -5.96
CA SER A 92 10.66 5.50 -5.47
C SER A 92 11.98 5.78 -4.74
N LEU A 93 12.33 4.93 -3.76
CA LEU A 93 13.54 5.08 -2.96
C LEU A 93 14.82 4.90 -3.79
N SER A 94 14.80 4.06 -4.83
CA SER A 94 15.94 3.94 -5.75
C SER A 94 16.20 5.19 -6.60
N VAL A 95 15.17 6.02 -6.79
CA VAL A 95 15.25 7.27 -7.56
C VAL A 95 15.65 8.44 -6.67
N THR A 96 15.06 8.56 -5.48
CA THR A 96 15.33 9.71 -4.60
C THR A 96 16.58 9.49 -3.74
N GLY A 97 16.74 8.29 -3.16
CA GLY A 97 17.84 7.95 -2.27
C GLY A 97 17.97 8.85 -1.04
N ARG A 98 16.88 9.50 -0.62
CA ARG A 98 16.87 10.48 0.47
C ARG A 98 16.37 9.86 1.77
N VAL A 99 16.99 10.23 2.89
CA VAL A 99 16.61 9.73 4.22
C VAL A 99 15.22 10.23 4.60
N GLU A 100 14.85 11.45 4.22
CA GLU A 100 13.55 12.04 4.53
C GLU A 100 12.38 11.26 3.90
N ASP A 101 12.59 10.70 2.70
CA ASP A 101 11.58 9.90 2.03
C ASP A 101 11.39 8.54 2.72
N VAL A 102 12.46 7.98 3.30
CA VAL A 102 12.38 6.75 4.10
C VAL A 102 11.62 7.02 5.39
N GLN A 103 11.97 8.08 6.11
CA GLN A 103 11.29 8.48 7.36
C GLN A 103 9.77 8.68 7.15
N GLN A 104 9.38 9.31 6.04
CA GLN A 104 7.96 9.46 5.71
C GLN A 104 7.25 8.10 5.54
N VAL A 105 7.92 7.08 5.02
CA VAL A 105 7.36 5.73 4.92
C VAL A 105 7.31 5.08 6.29
N GLU A 106 8.36 5.19 7.10
CA GLU A 106 8.41 4.64 8.45
C GLU A 106 7.20 5.11 9.28
N ASP A 107 6.91 6.42 9.24
CA ASP A 107 5.73 7.02 9.87
C ASP A 107 4.42 6.41 9.36
N GLN A 108 4.27 6.28 8.03
CA GLN A 108 3.07 5.68 7.42
C GLN A 108 2.88 4.21 7.83
N VAL A 109 3.97 3.45 7.93
CA VAL A 109 3.91 2.04 8.36
C VAL A 109 3.58 1.96 9.85
N ALA A 110 4.11 2.87 10.69
CA ALA A 110 3.80 2.92 12.11
C ALA A 110 2.31 3.23 12.37
N ASP A 111 1.75 4.21 11.67
CA ASP A 111 0.32 4.54 11.74
C ASP A 111 -0.55 3.32 11.35
N LEU A 112 -0.11 2.58 10.32
CA LEU A 112 -0.79 1.37 9.88
C LEU A 112 -0.69 0.25 10.92
N VAL A 113 0.46 0.06 11.58
CA VAL A 113 0.63 -0.93 12.65
C VAL A 113 -0.31 -0.62 13.82
N GLU A 114 -0.48 0.65 14.19
CA GLU A 114 -1.38 1.06 15.28
C GLU A 114 -2.85 0.81 14.93
N ALA A 115 -3.24 1.01 13.67
CA ALA A 115 -4.61 0.83 13.21
C ALA A 115 -4.97 -0.61 12.84
N ALA A 116 -3.98 -1.43 12.49
CA ALA A 116 -4.20 -2.71 11.85
C ALA A 116 -4.86 -3.77 12.76
N PRO A 117 -5.60 -4.72 12.15
CA PRO A 117 -5.94 -5.98 12.79
C PRO A 117 -4.71 -6.70 13.33
N GLU A 118 -4.84 -7.37 14.49
CA GLU A 118 -3.75 -8.11 15.15
C GLU A 118 -3.07 -9.13 14.22
N GLU A 119 -3.85 -9.74 13.32
CA GLU A 119 -3.41 -10.69 12.30
C GLU A 119 -2.35 -10.11 11.35
N LEU A 120 -2.35 -8.79 11.14
CA LEU A 120 -1.44 -8.09 10.22
C LEU A 120 -0.24 -7.45 10.90
N VAL A 121 -0.28 -7.24 12.22
CA VAL A 121 0.75 -6.50 12.98
C VAL A 121 2.14 -7.10 12.74
N ALA A 122 2.26 -8.44 12.74
CA ALA A 122 3.55 -9.11 12.52
C ALA A 122 4.11 -8.94 11.09
N ASP A 123 3.25 -8.82 10.09
CA ASP A 123 3.67 -8.55 8.70
C ASP A 123 4.07 -7.09 8.53
N LEU A 124 3.31 -6.17 9.13
CA LEU A 124 3.60 -4.74 9.11
C LEU A 124 4.88 -4.39 9.86
N ALA A 125 5.13 -5.02 11.01
CA ALA A 125 6.38 -4.85 11.76
C ALA A 125 7.61 -5.32 10.95
N ARG A 126 7.46 -6.38 10.13
CA ARG A 126 8.53 -6.81 9.21
C ARG A 126 8.80 -5.82 8.10
N ILE A 127 7.75 -5.17 7.60
CA ILE A 127 7.88 -4.09 6.61
C ILE A 127 8.60 -2.91 7.24
N GLN A 128 8.20 -2.50 8.45
CA GLN A 128 8.85 -1.42 9.20
C GLN A 128 10.36 -1.69 9.34
N LEU A 129 10.74 -2.86 9.86
CA LEU A 129 12.15 -3.25 9.99
C LEU A 129 12.92 -3.22 8.65
N THR A 130 12.25 -3.58 7.54
CA THR A 130 12.87 -3.54 6.21
C THR A 130 13.15 -2.09 5.78
N VAL A 131 12.20 -1.18 6.04
CA VAL A 131 12.33 0.25 5.72
C VAL A 131 13.38 0.91 6.63
N ASP A 132 13.31 0.67 7.95
CA ASP A 132 14.25 1.19 8.94
C ASP A 132 15.70 0.82 8.59
N SER A 133 15.96 -0.46 8.29
CA SER A 133 17.32 -0.94 7.95
C SER A 133 17.87 -0.24 6.69
N TYR A 134 16.99 0.08 5.74
CA TYR A 134 17.39 0.81 4.54
C TYR A 134 17.67 2.29 4.84
N GLY A 135 16.90 2.91 5.74
CA GLY A 135 17.16 4.27 6.23
C GLY A 135 18.51 4.38 6.92
N GLU A 136 18.83 3.43 7.79
CA GLU A 136 20.13 3.33 8.46
C GLU A 136 21.29 3.19 7.46
N ASP A 137 21.15 2.29 6.48
CA ASP A 137 22.14 2.11 5.41
C ASP A 137 22.34 3.39 4.57
N LEU A 138 21.26 4.10 4.25
CA LEU A 138 21.33 5.38 3.53
C LEU A 138 22.05 6.44 4.36
N ALA A 139 21.69 6.60 5.63
CA ALA A 139 22.31 7.57 6.53
C ALA A 139 23.80 7.28 6.72
N ALA A 140 24.17 6.00 6.85
CA ALA A 140 25.57 5.57 6.92
C ALA A 140 26.34 5.90 5.63
N GLY A 141 25.73 5.68 4.45
CA GLY A 141 26.33 5.98 3.15
C GLY A 141 26.49 7.48 2.86
N GLN A 142 25.63 8.33 3.43
CA GLN A 142 25.67 9.79 3.26
C GLN A 142 26.59 10.49 4.29
N SER A 143 27.06 9.76 5.29
CA SER A 143 27.93 10.29 6.33
C SER A 143 29.26 10.77 5.74
N ALA A 144 29.77 11.90 6.25
CA ALA A 144 31.03 12.51 5.79
C ALA A 144 32.27 11.60 5.98
N THR A 145 32.13 10.55 6.79
CA THR A 145 33.16 9.53 7.06
C THR A 145 33.04 8.29 6.16
N ALA A 146 32.06 8.24 5.26
CA ALA A 146 31.84 7.09 4.39
C ALA A 146 33.01 6.92 3.41
N ALA A 147 33.44 5.66 3.22
CA ALA A 147 34.44 5.34 2.22
C ALA A 147 33.87 5.56 0.80
N PRO A 148 34.65 6.12 -0.15
CA PRO A 148 34.19 6.37 -1.52
C PRO A 148 33.67 5.12 -2.27
N ASP A 149 34.21 3.95 -1.91
CA ASP A 149 33.85 2.64 -2.48
C ASP A 149 33.07 1.75 -1.49
N GLY A 150 32.47 2.37 -0.46
CA GLY A 150 31.66 1.66 0.53
C GLY A 150 30.43 0.97 -0.09
N PRO A 151 29.88 -0.05 0.59
CA PRO A 151 28.63 -0.66 0.18
C PRO A 151 27.53 0.41 0.12
N ARG A 152 26.87 0.51 -1.03
CA ARG A 152 25.71 1.39 -1.21
C ARG A 152 24.50 0.77 -0.53
N ALA A 153 23.65 1.60 0.05
CA ALA A 153 22.37 1.17 0.60
C ALA A 153 21.58 0.36 -0.44
N ARG A 154 21.05 -0.79 -0.03
CA ARG A 154 20.24 -1.66 -0.88
C ARG A 154 18.95 -2.00 -0.16
N PHE A 155 17.84 -1.59 -0.75
CA PHE A 155 16.53 -1.94 -0.24
C PHE A 155 16.29 -3.45 -0.42
N ASP A 156 15.91 -4.17 0.65
CA ASP A 156 15.55 -5.58 0.58
C ASP A 156 14.14 -5.75 -0.02
N ARG A 157 14.11 -5.72 -1.36
CA ARG A 157 12.88 -5.91 -2.13
C ARG A 157 12.22 -7.25 -1.84
N ARG A 158 13.00 -8.29 -1.56
CA ARG A 158 12.46 -9.64 -1.37
C ARG A 158 11.72 -9.74 -0.04
N ALA A 159 12.30 -9.22 1.04
CA ALA A 159 11.66 -9.17 2.35
C ALA A 159 10.34 -8.36 2.30
N LEU A 160 10.35 -7.24 1.58
CA LEU A 160 9.13 -6.44 1.35
C LEU A 160 8.08 -7.24 0.55
N GLU A 161 8.44 -7.84 -0.58
CA GLU A 161 7.52 -8.60 -1.43
C GLU A 161 6.89 -9.79 -0.71
N ASP A 162 7.67 -10.50 0.12
CA ASP A 162 7.18 -11.61 0.94
C ASP A 162 6.12 -11.12 1.96
N SER A 163 6.37 -9.99 2.61
CA SER A 163 5.44 -9.38 3.58
C SER A 163 4.17 -8.84 2.90
N LEU A 164 4.32 -8.16 1.75
CA LEU A 164 3.19 -7.72 0.92
C LEU A 164 2.37 -8.90 0.39
N GLY A 165 3.00 -10.05 0.14
CA GLY A 165 2.30 -11.28 -0.23
C GLY A 165 1.34 -11.76 0.86
N SER A 166 1.70 -11.59 2.13
CA SER A 166 0.83 -11.90 3.27
C SER A 166 -0.37 -10.95 3.35
N LEU A 167 -0.11 -9.63 3.27
CA LEU A 167 -1.15 -8.60 3.26
C LEU A 167 -2.15 -8.78 2.11
N ARG A 168 -1.67 -9.10 0.90
CA ARG A 168 -2.53 -9.37 -0.26
C ARG A 168 -3.40 -10.61 -0.07
N ARG A 169 -2.88 -11.65 0.58
CA ARG A 169 -3.65 -12.85 0.89
C ARG A 169 -4.73 -12.54 1.91
N TRP A 170 -4.38 -11.80 2.97
CA TRP A 170 -5.36 -11.32 3.94
C TRP A 170 -6.45 -10.48 3.27
N LEU A 171 -6.10 -9.55 2.36
CA LEU A 171 -7.08 -8.80 1.59
C LEU A 171 -7.99 -9.73 0.77
N ALA A 172 -7.43 -10.73 0.10
CA ALA A 172 -8.23 -11.67 -0.69
C ALA A 172 -9.20 -12.49 0.18
N ASP A 173 -8.76 -12.93 1.36
CA ASP A 173 -9.57 -13.78 2.25
C ASP A 173 -10.59 -12.95 3.06
N ALA A 174 -10.16 -11.82 3.61
CA ALA A 174 -10.94 -10.98 4.50
C ALA A 174 -11.85 -9.98 3.76
N CYS A 175 -11.54 -9.63 2.51
CA CYS A 175 -12.27 -8.60 1.75
C CYS A 175 -13.04 -9.13 0.54
N ALA A 176 -12.99 -10.43 0.24
CA ALA A 176 -13.86 -11.02 -0.78
C ALA A 176 -15.33 -10.87 -0.37
N ASP A 177 -16.13 -10.17 -1.16
CA ASP A 177 -17.58 -10.05 -0.93
C ASP A 177 -18.16 -11.45 -0.65
N ASP A 178 -18.77 -11.62 0.53
CA ASP A 178 -19.66 -12.74 0.77
C ASP A 178 -20.84 -12.54 -0.16
N GLY A 179 -20.76 -13.06 -1.39
CA GLY A 179 -21.77 -12.88 -2.42
C GLY A 179 -23.16 -13.21 -1.87
N GLY A 180 -23.92 -12.16 -1.56
CA GLY A 180 -25.32 -12.20 -1.16
C GLY A 180 -26.20 -11.74 -2.32
#